data_AF-A0A838UUF1-F1
#
_entry.id   AF-A0A838UUF1-F1
#
_cell.length_a   1.000
_cell.length_b   1.000
_cell.length_c   1.000
_cell.angle_alpha   90.00
_cell.angle_beta   90.00
_cell.angle_gamma   90.00
#
_symmetry.space_group_name_H-M   'P 1'
#
loop_
_entity.id
_entity.type
_entity.pdbx_description
1 polymer ?
#
loop_
_entity_poly.entity_id
_entity_poly.type
_entity_poly.pdbx_seq_one_letter_code
_entity_poly.pdbx_strand_id
1 'polypeptide(L)'
;INSAEAGLASAPQFTAVSGMLNPNGTAIPPQQLAAAYAQLGPPALLPAQPPANLTPQQQTLYRAYRAEAQFISSDGRTVQFLAALAAGDPGGAAALAAIPTIRTTVAQVATNAGATQSGVVGRAAVAYDVSSTSDSDLTKIVPIVLVLIAILLGIVMRSLVAPLYLVASVALSFATSLGLAMLIFVYIGGQGGLNFVLPFLMFIFLMALGEDYNILVMSRIREEAHHRPLREAITTALNATGTTVTSAGLILAATFLVAGLAGNSDQIHQLGISIGIGVLLDTFLVRTLLVPSVVALLGRWNWWPSALARQQIATPAAVTTAPAE
;
A
#
# COMPACT_ATOMS: atom_id res chain seq x y z
N ILE A 1 2.88 -36.13 -14.69
CA ILE A 1 4.15 -35.40 -14.43
C ILE A 1 4.80 -34.96 -15.73
N ASN A 2 5.21 -35.84 -16.65
CA ASN A 2 5.79 -35.43 -17.95
C ASN A 2 4.92 -34.41 -18.71
N SER A 3 3.59 -34.65 -18.74
CA SER A 3 2.63 -33.72 -19.35
C SER A 3 2.58 -32.36 -18.65
N ALA A 4 2.74 -32.34 -17.32
CA ALA A 4 2.77 -31.11 -16.54
C ALA A 4 4.06 -30.31 -16.80
N GLU A 5 5.22 -30.98 -16.75
CA GLU A 5 6.51 -30.33 -16.97
C GLU A 5 6.63 -29.80 -18.40
N ALA A 6 6.21 -30.57 -19.41
CA ALA A 6 6.17 -30.12 -20.79
C ALA A 6 5.18 -28.95 -20.99
N GLY A 7 4.01 -29.02 -20.37
CA GLY A 7 3.01 -27.94 -20.42
C GLY A 7 3.55 -26.63 -19.83
N LEU A 8 4.18 -26.69 -18.65
CA LEU A 8 4.81 -25.54 -18.02
C LEU A 8 6.02 -25.03 -18.83
N ALA A 9 6.86 -25.90 -19.36
CA ALA A 9 8.02 -25.50 -20.15
C ALA A 9 7.63 -24.83 -21.49
N SER A 10 6.47 -25.18 -22.04
CA SER A 10 5.93 -24.55 -23.26
C SER A 10 5.22 -23.21 -23.02
N ALA A 11 4.95 -22.87 -21.75
CA ALA A 11 4.18 -21.70 -21.40
C ALA A 11 5.03 -20.41 -21.51
N PRO A 12 4.55 -19.37 -22.21
CA PRO A 12 5.33 -18.15 -22.48
C PRO A 12 5.66 -17.33 -21.23
N GLN A 13 5.00 -17.62 -20.11
CA GLN A 13 5.24 -16.96 -18.83
C GLN A 13 6.55 -17.40 -18.16
N PHE A 14 7.16 -18.49 -18.62
CA PHE A 14 8.35 -19.07 -18.02
C PHE A 14 9.52 -19.13 -19.00
N THR A 15 10.72 -18.79 -18.54
CA THR A 15 11.96 -18.91 -19.31
C THR A 15 12.70 -20.21 -19.03
N ALA A 16 12.49 -20.78 -17.85
CA ALA A 16 13.01 -22.07 -17.44
C ALA A 16 12.04 -22.73 -16.46
N VAL A 17 11.92 -24.05 -16.54
CA VAL A 17 11.16 -24.88 -15.60
C VAL A 17 12.04 -26.05 -15.18
N SER A 18 12.06 -26.34 -13.89
CA SER A 18 12.77 -27.47 -13.31
C SER A 18 11.82 -28.23 -12.38
N GLY A 19 11.75 -29.55 -12.56
CA GLY A 19 10.92 -30.45 -11.74
C GLY A 19 11.66 -31.74 -11.43
N MET A 20 10.91 -32.75 -10.99
CA MET A 20 11.47 -34.06 -10.59
C MET A 20 12.20 -34.79 -11.71
N LEU A 21 11.88 -34.54 -12.99
CA LEU A 21 12.51 -35.24 -14.11
C LEU A 21 13.82 -34.60 -14.51
N ASN A 22 14.13 -33.42 -13.98
CA ASN A 22 15.37 -32.70 -14.26
C ASN A 22 15.90 -31.97 -13.00
N PRO A 23 16.12 -32.68 -11.88
CA PRO A 23 16.63 -32.07 -10.67
C PRO A 23 18.06 -31.58 -10.93
N ASN A 24 18.30 -30.30 -10.68
CA ASN A 24 19.61 -29.64 -10.86
C ASN A 24 20.19 -29.78 -12.28
N GLY A 25 19.36 -29.88 -13.32
CA GLY A 25 19.83 -29.94 -14.72
C GLY A 25 20.28 -31.34 -15.18
N THR A 26 20.07 -32.38 -14.37
CA THR A 26 20.28 -33.78 -14.79
C THR A 26 18.94 -34.43 -15.14
N ALA A 27 18.69 -34.69 -16.42
CA ALA A 27 17.47 -35.36 -16.86
C ALA A 27 17.46 -36.84 -16.42
N ILE A 28 16.45 -37.25 -15.66
CA ILE A 28 16.22 -38.63 -15.24
C ILE A 28 14.95 -39.15 -15.94
N PRO A 29 15.07 -40.17 -16.82
CA PRO A 29 13.92 -40.80 -17.44
C PRO A 29 12.97 -41.38 -16.37
N PRO A 30 11.64 -41.30 -16.54
CA PRO A 30 10.67 -41.82 -15.57
C PRO A 30 10.88 -43.30 -15.20
N GLN A 31 11.38 -44.09 -16.14
CA GLN A 31 11.69 -45.51 -15.93
C GLN A 31 12.86 -45.72 -14.96
N GLN A 32 13.91 -44.90 -15.06
CA GLN A 32 15.05 -44.95 -14.13
C GLN A 32 14.64 -44.48 -12.74
N LEU A 33 13.74 -43.51 -12.70
CA LEU A 33 13.11 -42.97 -11.51
C LEU A 33 12.32 -44.04 -10.73
N ALA A 34 11.47 -44.79 -11.43
CA ALA A 34 10.73 -45.91 -10.85
C ALA A 34 11.67 -47.04 -10.37
N ALA A 35 12.73 -47.34 -11.13
CA ALA A 35 13.74 -48.32 -10.74
C ALA A 35 14.53 -47.88 -9.50
N ALA A 36 14.91 -46.60 -9.42
CA ALA A 36 15.60 -46.02 -8.27
C ALA A 36 14.72 -46.08 -7.01
N TYR A 37 13.43 -45.75 -7.11
CA TYR A 37 12.50 -45.88 -5.98
C TYR A 37 12.37 -47.33 -5.49
N ALA A 38 12.29 -48.30 -6.41
CA ALA A 38 12.21 -49.71 -6.05
C ALA A 38 13.48 -50.23 -5.34
N GLN A 39 14.66 -49.67 -5.65
CA GLN A 39 15.94 -50.10 -5.08
C GLN A 39 16.35 -49.33 -3.82
N LEU A 40 16.10 -48.02 -3.81
CA LEU A 40 16.62 -47.09 -2.81
C LEU A 40 15.55 -46.61 -1.83
N GLY A 41 14.27 -46.82 -2.14
CA GLY A 41 13.15 -46.30 -1.36
C GLY A 41 12.98 -44.77 -1.51
N PRO A 42 12.24 -44.11 -0.61
CA PRO A 42 11.91 -42.70 -0.73
C PRO A 42 13.15 -41.78 -0.74
N PRO A 43 13.26 -40.83 -1.68
CA PRO A 43 14.47 -40.01 -1.85
C PRO A 43 14.75 -39.12 -0.64
N ALA A 44 13.70 -38.72 0.10
CA ALA A 44 13.81 -37.92 1.32
C ALA A 44 14.52 -38.64 2.48
N LEU A 45 14.56 -39.97 2.46
CA LEU A 45 15.18 -40.81 3.49
C LEU A 45 16.64 -41.17 3.17
N LEU A 46 17.14 -40.77 1.99
CA LEU A 46 18.48 -41.15 1.55
C LEU A 46 19.58 -40.34 2.26
N PRO A 47 20.66 -41.01 2.74
CA PRO A 47 21.84 -40.36 3.28
C PRO A 47 22.45 -39.32 2.33
N ALA A 48 23.08 -38.29 2.90
CA ALA A 48 23.63 -37.18 2.11
C ALA A 48 24.79 -37.57 1.19
N GLN A 49 25.60 -38.53 1.61
CA GLN A 49 26.70 -39.05 0.82
C GLN A 49 26.28 -40.36 0.14
N PRO A 50 26.59 -40.54 -1.15
CA PRO A 50 26.38 -41.81 -1.82
C PRO A 50 27.28 -42.89 -1.18
N PRO A 51 26.82 -44.16 -1.11
CA PRO A 51 27.66 -45.28 -0.71
C PRO A 51 28.95 -45.37 -1.53
N ALA A 52 30.08 -45.61 -0.88
CA ALA A 52 31.41 -45.60 -1.51
C ALA A 52 31.62 -46.72 -2.56
N ASN A 53 30.77 -47.76 -2.54
CA ASN A 53 30.79 -48.89 -3.46
C ASN A 53 30.08 -48.61 -4.80
N LEU A 54 29.46 -47.45 -4.98
CA LEU A 54 28.81 -47.06 -6.23
C LEU A 54 29.83 -46.56 -7.25
N THR A 55 29.64 -46.92 -8.52
CA THR A 55 30.42 -46.35 -9.64
C THR A 55 30.17 -44.84 -9.77
N PRO A 56 31.06 -44.05 -10.40
CA PRO A 56 30.86 -42.62 -10.58
C PRO A 56 29.51 -42.26 -11.23
N GLN A 57 29.04 -43.05 -12.20
CA GLN A 57 27.72 -42.87 -12.82
C GLN A 57 26.57 -43.13 -11.84
N GLN A 58 26.67 -44.17 -11.02
CA GLN A 58 25.67 -44.49 -9.99
C GLN A 58 25.63 -43.43 -8.89
N GLN A 59 26.78 -42.85 -8.53
CA GLN A 59 26.85 -41.74 -7.57
C GLN A 59 26.14 -40.49 -8.11
N THR A 60 26.29 -40.17 -9.39
CA THR A 60 25.56 -39.06 -10.04
C THR A 60 24.06 -39.31 -10.02
N LEU A 61 23.60 -40.51 -10.39
CA LEU A 61 22.19 -40.87 -10.35
C LEU A 61 21.62 -40.82 -8.92
N TYR A 62 22.36 -41.32 -7.94
CA TYR A 62 21.97 -41.26 -6.53
C TYR A 62 21.76 -39.81 -6.05
N ARG A 63 22.68 -38.91 -6.39
CA ARG A 63 22.58 -37.48 -6.04
C ARG A 63 21.40 -36.81 -6.73
N ALA A 64 21.19 -37.11 -8.01
CA ALA A 64 20.08 -36.56 -8.78
C ALA A 64 18.72 -37.06 -8.25
N TYR A 65 18.60 -38.37 -7.99
CA TYR A 65 17.41 -38.98 -7.39
C TYR A 65 17.11 -38.42 -5.99
N ARG A 66 18.14 -38.26 -5.14
CA ARG A 66 17.97 -37.65 -3.82
C ARG A 66 17.47 -36.20 -3.90
N ALA A 67 17.90 -35.44 -4.92
CA ALA A 67 17.46 -34.06 -5.10
C ALA A 67 15.96 -33.95 -5.44
N GLU A 68 15.33 -35.01 -5.96
CA GLU A 68 13.88 -35.05 -6.19
C GLU A 68 13.05 -34.90 -4.90
N ALA A 69 13.63 -35.22 -3.74
CA ALA A 69 12.97 -35.00 -2.45
C ALA A 69 12.57 -33.54 -2.22
N GLN A 70 13.16 -32.59 -2.96
CA GLN A 70 12.80 -31.17 -2.93
C GLN A 70 11.57 -30.85 -3.78
N PHE A 71 11.18 -31.74 -4.70
CA PHE A 71 10.11 -31.55 -5.66
C PHE A 71 8.88 -32.41 -5.38
N ILE A 72 8.93 -33.34 -4.41
CA ILE A 72 7.84 -34.26 -4.08
C ILE A 72 7.59 -34.22 -2.57
N SER A 73 6.33 -34.13 -2.17
CA SER A 73 5.94 -34.20 -0.75
C SER A 73 6.23 -35.57 -0.15
N SER A 74 6.35 -35.64 1.18
CA SER A 74 6.60 -36.89 1.91
C SER A 74 5.51 -37.95 1.70
N ASP A 75 4.27 -37.54 1.42
CA ASP A 75 3.14 -38.42 1.10
C ASP A 75 3.04 -38.77 -0.40
N GLY A 76 3.92 -38.22 -1.25
CA GLY A 76 3.98 -38.47 -2.69
C GLY A 76 2.82 -37.88 -3.49
N ARG A 77 1.95 -37.06 -2.88
CA ARG A 77 0.74 -36.52 -3.52
C ARG A 77 0.91 -35.14 -4.12
N THR A 78 1.92 -34.40 -3.69
CA THR A 78 2.20 -33.04 -4.16
C THR A 78 3.51 -33.02 -4.90
N VAL A 79 3.50 -32.40 -6.08
CA VAL A 79 4.70 -32.17 -6.90
C VAL A 79 4.90 -30.67 -7.04
N GLN A 80 6.11 -30.20 -6.76
CA GLN A 80 6.54 -28.83 -6.96
C GLN A 80 7.35 -28.72 -8.26
N PHE A 81 7.17 -27.60 -8.95
CA PHE A 81 8.05 -27.16 -10.03
C PHE A 81 8.64 -25.81 -9.66
N LEU A 82 9.90 -25.60 -10.00
CA LEU A 82 10.56 -24.30 -9.92
C LEU A 82 10.57 -23.69 -11.31
N ALA A 83 10.11 -22.45 -11.43
CA ALA A 83 10.07 -21.76 -12.71
C ALA A 83 10.68 -20.36 -12.62
N ALA A 84 11.49 -20.02 -13.62
CA ALA A 84 11.99 -18.67 -13.82
C ALA A 84 10.95 -17.88 -14.61
N LEU A 85 10.61 -16.68 -14.15
CA LEU A 85 9.59 -15.84 -14.78
C LEU A 85 10.15 -15.13 -16.01
N ALA A 86 9.40 -15.17 -17.12
CA ALA A 86 9.70 -14.39 -18.32
C ALA A 86 9.55 -12.88 -18.09
N ALA A 87 8.75 -12.47 -17.10
CA ALA A 87 8.54 -11.09 -16.71
C ALA A 87 9.73 -10.44 -15.98
N GLY A 88 10.83 -11.17 -15.77
CA GLY A 88 12.05 -10.66 -15.14
C GLY A 88 12.04 -10.79 -13.61
N ASP A 89 12.44 -9.73 -12.92
CA ASP A 89 12.57 -9.73 -11.45
C ASP A 89 11.24 -10.10 -10.77
N PRO A 90 11.20 -11.17 -9.94
CA PRO A 90 10.03 -11.54 -9.16
C PRO A 90 9.53 -10.46 -8.17
N GLY A 91 10.34 -9.44 -7.87
CA GLY A 91 9.92 -8.26 -7.11
C GLY A 91 9.28 -7.14 -7.94
N GLY A 92 9.39 -7.20 -9.27
CA GLY A 92 8.95 -6.15 -10.17
C GLY A 92 7.45 -6.18 -10.50
N ALA A 93 6.89 -5.02 -10.81
CA ALA A 93 5.45 -4.90 -11.15
C ALA A 93 5.03 -5.77 -12.34
N ALA A 94 5.90 -5.96 -13.33
CA ALA A 94 5.61 -6.85 -14.46
C ALA A 94 5.41 -8.31 -14.01
N ALA A 95 6.22 -8.79 -13.07
CA ALA A 95 6.08 -10.14 -12.52
C ALA A 95 4.81 -10.30 -11.68
N LEU A 96 4.46 -9.29 -10.87
CA LEU A 96 3.20 -9.27 -10.12
C LEU A 96 1.99 -9.28 -11.05
N ALA A 97 2.00 -8.45 -12.11
CA ALA A 97 0.91 -8.38 -13.09
C ALA A 97 0.72 -9.68 -13.88
N ALA A 98 1.77 -10.51 -14.01
CA ALA A 98 1.70 -11.80 -14.68
C ALA A 98 1.07 -12.91 -13.83
N ILE A 99 0.96 -12.74 -12.49
CA ILE A 99 0.52 -13.79 -11.57
C ILE A 99 -0.87 -14.38 -11.90
N PRO A 100 -1.92 -13.59 -12.23
CA PRO A 100 -3.22 -14.15 -12.59
C PRO A 100 -3.14 -15.09 -13.80
N THR A 101 -2.39 -14.69 -14.82
CA THR A 101 -2.16 -15.50 -16.02
C THR A 101 -1.38 -16.76 -15.67
N ILE A 102 -0.31 -16.64 -14.87
CA ILE A 102 0.49 -17.77 -14.39
C ILE A 102 -0.38 -18.78 -13.63
N ARG A 103 -1.22 -18.33 -12.70
CA ARG A 103 -2.15 -19.19 -11.94
C ARG A 103 -3.12 -19.91 -12.87
N THR A 104 -3.63 -19.22 -13.89
CA THR A 104 -4.53 -19.82 -14.90
C THR A 104 -3.83 -20.90 -15.71
N THR A 105 -2.63 -20.62 -16.22
CA THR A 105 -1.80 -21.58 -16.96
C THR A 105 -1.45 -22.80 -16.10
N VAL A 106 -1.03 -22.57 -14.85
CA VAL A 106 -0.69 -23.66 -13.91
C VAL A 106 -1.92 -24.52 -13.62
N ALA A 107 -3.10 -23.92 -13.40
CA ALA A 107 -4.34 -24.66 -13.17
C ALA A 107 -4.75 -25.52 -14.38
N GLN A 108 -4.61 -24.99 -15.60
CA GLN A 108 -4.89 -25.74 -16.83
C GLN A 108 -3.93 -26.92 -17.01
N VAL A 109 -2.62 -26.68 -16.84
CA VAL A 109 -1.60 -27.73 -16.96
C VAL A 109 -1.79 -28.81 -15.89
N ALA A 110 -2.09 -28.40 -14.65
CA ALA A 110 -2.36 -29.32 -13.55
C ALA A 110 -3.58 -30.19 -13.82
N THR A 111 -4.68 -29.60 -14.29
CA THR A 111 -5.91 -30.33 -14.64
C THR A 111 -5.66 -31.34 -15.77
N ASN A 112 -4.96 -30.93 -16.82
CA ASN A 112 -4.61 -31.81 -17.94
C ASN A 112 -3.66 -32.96 -17.51
N ALA A 113 -2.89 -32.76 -16.46
CA ALA A 113 -2.03 -33.78 -15.86
C ALA A 113 -2.76 -34.67 -14.83
N GLY A 114 -4.05 -34.44 -14.57
CA GLY A 114 -4.87 -35.21 -13.64
C GLY A 114 -4.78 -34.79 -12.17
N ALA A 115 -4.24 -33.60 -11.88
CA ALA A 115 -4.19 -33.08 -10.52
C ALA A 115 -5.56 -32.54 -10.06
N THR A 116 -5.91 -32.79 -8.80
CA THR A 116 -7.14 -32.27 -8.18
C THR A 116 -7.01 -30.83 -7.71
N GLN A 117 -5.80 -30.38 -7.41
CA GLN A 117 -5.48 -29.05 -6.90
C GLN A 117 -4.17 -28.54 -7.47
N SER A 118 -4.02 -27.22 -7.53
CA SER A 118 -2.82 -26.54 -8.00
C SER A 118 -2.62 -25.23 -7.26
N GLY A 119 -1.38 -24.81 -7.07
CA GLY A 119 -1.03 -23.55 -6.43
C GLY A 119 0.24 -22.94 -7.00
N VAL A 120 0.39 -21.64 -6.84
CA VAL A 120 1.59 -20.89 -7.21
C VAL A 120 2.11 -20.21 -5.95
N VAL A 121 3.39 -20.40 -5.65
CA VAL A 121 4.06 -19.82 -4.50
C VAL A 121 5.40 -19.22 -4.95
N GLY A 122 5.87 -18.20 -4.25
CA GLY A 122 7.10 -17.49 -4.55
C GLY A 122 6.96 -16.00 -4.27
N ARG A 123 8.06 -15.25 -4.38
CA ARG A 123 8.09 -13.82 -4.07
C ARG A 123 7.01 -13.02 -4.82
N ALA A 124 6.90 -13.22 -6.13
CA ALA A 124 5.91 -12.52 -6.96
C ALA A 124 4.47 -12.87 -6.58
N ALA A 125 4.18 -14.15 -6.34
CA ALA A 125 2.84 -14.61 -5.96
C ALA A 125 2.42 -14.07 -4.59
N VAL A 126 3.31 -14.12 -3.59
CA VAL A 126 3.06 -13.56 -2.26
C VAL A 126 2.87 -12.04 -2.34
N ALA A 127 3.74 -11.34 -3.08
CA ALA A 127 3.62 -9.89 -3.25
C ALA A 127 2.32 -9.50 -3.96
N TYR A 128 1.90 -10.25 -4.98
CA TYR A 128 0.61 -10.05 -5.65
C TYR A 128 -0.57 -10.26 -4.70
N ASP A 129 -0.57 -11.35 -3.93
CA ASP A 129 -1.66 -11.67 -3.00
C ASP A 129 -1.79 -10.59 -1.91
N VAL A 130 -0.66 -10.14 -1.37
CA VAL A 130 -0.62 -9.05 -0.38
C VAL A 130 -1.08 -7.72 -0.99
N SER A 131 -0.60 -7.38 -2.20
CA SER A 131 -0.99 -6.15 -2.90
C SER A 131 -2.50 -6.14 -3.21
N SER A 132 -3.01 -7.23 -3.77
CA SER A 132 -4.42 -7.36 -4.14
C SER A 132 -5.35 -7.30 -2.92
N THR A 133 -4.95 -7.93 -1.81
CA THR A 133 -5.68 -7.84 -0.55
C THR A 133 -5.63 -6.42 0.00
N SER A 134 -4.46 -5.78 0.00
CA SER A 134 -4.29 -4.40 0.47
C SER A 134 -5.13 -3.40 -0.33
N ASP A 135 -5.21 -3.54 -1.66
CA ASP A 135 -6.07 -2.69 -2.50
C ASP A 135 -7.56 -2.88 -2.17
N SER A 136 -7.98 -4.14 -1.97
CA SER A 136 -9.35 -4.45 -1.56
C SER A 136 -9.68 -3.89 -0.18
N ASP A 137 -8.72 -3.88 0.74
CA ASP A 137 -8.91 -3.35 2.07
C ASP A 137 -8.92 -1.82 2.07
N LEU A 138 -8.02 -1.17 1.32
CA LEU A 138 -8.00 0.28 1.18
C LEU A 138 -9.31 0.82 0.59
N THR A 139 -9.83 0.17 -0.45
CA THR A 139 -11.11 0.58 -1.08
C THR A 139 -12.32 0.47 -0.14
N LYS A 140 -12.26 -0.39 0.89
CA LYS A 140 -13.31 -0.53 1.91
C LYS A 140 -13.05 0.36 3.13
N ILE A 141 -11.84 0.34 3.66
CA ILE A 141 -11.46 1.00 4.91
C ILE A 141 -11.42 2.51 4.74
N VAL A 142 -10.91 3.04 3.63
CA VAL A 142 -10.81 4.50 3.43
C VAL A 142 -12.18 5.16 3.54
N PRO A 143 -13.24 4.77 2.80
CA PRO A 143 -14.58 5.33 2.98
C PRO A 143 -15.11 5.21 4.41
N ILE A 144 -14.92 4.07 5.06
CA ILE A 144 -15.38 3.84 6.45
C ILE A 144 -14.71 4.82 7.40
N VAL A 145 -13.39 4.95 7.33
CA VAL A 145 -12.60 5.86 8.19
C VAL A 145 -12.98 7.32 7.91
N LEU A 146 -13.13 7.72 6.64
CA LEU A 146 -13.57 9.08 6.29
C LEU A 146 -14.94 9.40 6.89
N VAL A 147 -15.89 8.45 6.85
CA VAL A 147 -17.21 8.62 7.47
C VAL A 147 -17.11 8.72 8.99
N LEU A 148 -16.32 7.85 9.64
CA LEU A 148 -16.14 7.88 11.09
C LEU A 148 -15.49 9.19 11.56
N ILE A 149 -14.46 9.66 10.86
CA ILE A 149 -13.82 10.95 11.14
C ILE A 149 -14.81 12.09 10.91
N ALA A 150 -15.58 12.08 9.82
CA ALA A 150 -16.59 13.09 9.57
C ALA A 150 -17.65 13.13 10.68
N ILE A 151 -18.07 11.98 11.21
CA ILE A 151 -18.98 11.88 12.36
C ILE A 151 -18.33 12.46 13.62
N LEU A 152 -17.09 12.06 13.93
CA LEU A 152 -16.34 12.56 15.08
C LEU A 152 -16.20 14.09 15.03
N LEU A 153 -15.72 14.63 13.91
CA LEU A 153 -15.63 16.07 13.68
C LEU A 153 -17.00 16.72 13.78
N GLY A 154 -18.06 16.07 13.30
CA GLY A 154 -19.42 16.60 13.39
C GLY A 154 -19.89 16.75 14.83
N ILE A 155 -19.53 15.80 15.70
CA ILE A 155 -19.79 15.85 17.14
C ILE A 155 -18.97 16.96 17.80
N VAL A 156 -17.65 17.00 17.54
CA VAL A 156 -16.72 17.96 18.16
C VAL A 156 -17.05 19.40 17.74
N MET A 157 -17.26 19.62 16.45
CA MET A 157 -17.58 20.94 15.87
C MET A 157 -19.05 21.33 16.05
N ARG A 158 -19.93 20.38 16.39
CA ARG A 158 -21.40 20.54 16.38
C ARG A 158 -21.91 21.10 15.04
N SER A 159 -21.33 20.63 13.94
CA SER A 159 -21.61 21.08 12.57
C SER A 159 -21.63 19.88 11.61
N LEU A 160 -22.51 19.93 10.60
CA LEU A 160 -22.58 18.89 9.57
C LEU A 160 -21.80 19.26 8.30
N VAL A 161 -21.54 20.55 8.07
CA VAL A 161 -20.87 21.03 6.85
C VAL A 161 -19.36 21.05 7.04
N ALA A 162 -18.89 21.50 8.22
CA ALA A 162 -17.46 21.62 8.51
C ALA A 162 -16.68 20.30 8.34
N PRO A 163 -17.16 19.16 8.87
CA PRO A 163 -16.46 17.89 8.74
C PRO A 163 -16.23 17.46 7.28
N LEU A 164 -17.16 17.76 6.38
CA LEU A 164 -17.10 17.28 5.01
C LEU A 164 -15.91 17.87 4.24
N TYR A 165 -15.73 19.19 4.32
CA TYR A 165 -14.61 19.82 3.62
C TYR A 165 -13.28 19.61 4.36
N LEU A 166 -13.29 19.45 5.69
CA LEU A 166 -12.07 19.16 6.45
C LEU A 166 -11.52 17.77 6.05
N VAL A 167 -12.38 16.76 6.07
CA VAL A 167 -12.03 15.41 5.61
C VAL A 167 -11.61 15.42 4.13
N ALA A 168 -12.35 16.14 3.28
CA ALA A 168 -11.98 16.27 1.86
C ALA A 168 -10.63 16.97 1.67
N SER A 169 -10.30 17.94 2.51
CA SER A 169 -9.03 18.67 2.43
C SER A 169 -7.84 17.78 2.77
N VAL A 170 -7.96 16.93 3.79
CA VAL A 170 -6.90 15.98 4.15
C VAL A 170 -6.81 14.84 3.12
N ALA A 171 -7.95 14.35 2.62
CA ALA A 171 -7.97 13.38 1.52
C ALA A 171 -7.29 13.95 0.25
N LEU A 172 -7.46 15.25 -0.02
CA LEU A 172 -6.76 15.94 -1.11
C LEU A 172 -5.25 16.01 -0.85
N SER A 173 -4.81 16.33 0.38
CA SER A 173 -3.39 16.28 0.77
C SER A 173 -2.80 14.89 0.56
N PHE A 174 -3.51 13.85 0.98
CA PHE A 174 -3.14 12.45 0.79
C PHE A 174 -3.02 12.09 -0.70
N ALA A 175 -4.05 12.36 -1.50
CA ALA A 175 -4.06 12.05 -2.93
C ALA A 175 -2.95 12.80 -3.68
N THR A 176 -2.72 14.07 -3.34
CA THR A 176 -1.65 14.88 -3.92
C THR A 176 -0.28 14.32 -3.55
N SER A 177 -0.07 13.97 -2.29
CA SER A 177 1.18 13.36 -1.84
C SER A 177 1.44 12.01 -2.50
N LEU A 178 0.41 11.16 -2.62
CA LEU A 178 0.52 9.87 -3.31
C LEU A 178 0.84 10.05 -4.80
N GLY A 179 0.21 11.03 -5.47
CA GLY A 179 0.52 11.39 -6.84
C GLY A 179 1.97 11.89 -7.01
N LEU A 180 2.46 12.71 -6.08
CA LEU A 180 3.86 13.16 -6.07
C LEU A 180 4.82 12.01 -5.78
N ALA A 181 4.47 11.08 -4.90
CA ALA A 181 5.25 9.87 -4.67
C ALA A 181 5.40 9.06 -5.96
N MET A 182 4.30 8.84 -6.68
CA MET A 182 4.30 8.18 -7.98
C MET A 182 5.21 8.91 -8.97
N LEU A 183 5.10 10.23 -9.05
CA LEU A 183 5.92 11.07 -9.92
C LEU A 183 7.42 10.95 -9.58
N ILE A 184 7.78 11.10 -8.31
CA ILE A 184 9.17 11.09 -7.84
C ILE A 184 9.81 9.71 -7.99
N PHE A 185 9.13 8.66 -7.55
CA PHE A 185 9.75 7.34 -7.47
C PHE A 185 9.58 6.50 -8.73
N VAL A 186 8.40 6.56 -9.38
CA VAL A 186 8.14 5.75 -10.57
C VAL A 186 8.58 6.49 -11.83
N TYR A 187 8.04 7.70 -12.07
CA TYR A 187 8.30 8.40 -13.33
C TYR A 187 9.69 9.04 -13.41
N ILE A 188 10.17 9.66 -12.33
CA ILE A 188 11.51 10.26 -12.26
C ILE A 188 12.54 9.22 -11.80
N GLY A 189 12.23 8.48 -10.73
CA GLY A 189 13.16 7.52 -10.12
C GLY A 189 13.28 6.17 -10.85
N GLY A 190 12.43 5.90 -11.84
CA GLY A 190 12.47 4.68 -12.64
C GLY A 190 12.13 3.41 -11.87
N GLN A 191 11.53 3.52 -10.68
CA GLN A 191 11.15 2.36 -9.89
C GLN A 191 9.96 1.64 -10.51
N GLY A 192 9.93 0.31 -10.43
CA GLY A 192 8.86 -0.51 -11.01
C GLY A 192 7.48 -0.29 -10.40
N GLY A 193 7.40 0.39 -9.26
CA GLY A 193 6.16 0.72 -8.57
C GLY A 193 6.42 1.30 -7.18
N LEU A 194 5.34 1.72 -6.54
CA LEU A 194 5.37 2.07 -5.12
C LEU A 194 5.23 0.81 -4.26
N ASN A 195 5.78 0.86 -3.05
CA ASN A 195 5.59 -0.21 -2.09
C ASN A 195 4.10 -0.33 -1.72
N PHE A 196 3.54 -1.54 -1.67
CA PHE A 196 2.13 -1.78 -1.36
C PHE A 196 1.71 -1.24 0.03
N VAL A 197 2.64 -1.11 0.98
CA VAL A 197 2.40 -0.56 2.32
C VAL A 197 2.28 0.97 2.29
N LEU A 198 2.86 1.62 1.27
CA LEU A 198 2.99 3.08 1.20
C LEU A 198 1.64 3.79 1.29
N PRO A 199 0.62 3.49 0.45
CA PRO A 199 -0.66 4.19 0.52
C PRO A 199 -1.37 3.98 1.86
N PHE A 200 -1.25 2.78 2.45
CA PHE A 200 -1.87 2.46 3.73
C PHE A 200 -1.29 3.28 4.88
N LEU A 201 0.04 3.29 5.03
CA LEU A 201 0.67 4.08 6.09
C LEU A 201 0.54 5.58 5.83
N MET A 202 0.65 6.04 4.58
CA MET A 202 0.41 7.44 4.24
C MET A 202 -0.99 7.87 4.64
N PHE A 203 -2.01 7.06 4.36
CA PHE A 203 -3.37 7.35 4.75
C PHE A 203 -3.47 7.48 6.27
N ILE A 204 -2.95 6.52 7.03
CA ILE A 204 -2.99 6.56 8.50
C ILE A 204 -2.30 7.81 9.05
N PHE A 205 -1.06 8.09 8.63
CA PHE A 205 -0.31 9.23 9.16
C PHE A 205 -0.89 10.56 8.71
N LEU A 206 -1.16 10.75 7.42
CA LEU A 206 -1.67 12.03 6.92
C LEU A 206 -3.09 12.30 7.43
N MET A 207 -3.95 11.28 7.56
CA MET A 207 -5.27 11.47 8.16
C MET A 207 -5.18 11.79 9.65
N ALA A 208 -4.40 11.02 10.42
CA ALA A 208 -4.30 11.24 11.87
C ALA A 208 -3.74 12.63 12.18
N LEU A 209 -2.64 13.00 11.52
CA LEU A 209 -1.97 14.28 11.76
C LEU A 209 -2.77 15.45 11.17
N GLY A 210 -3.37 15.27 9.98
CA GLY A 210 -4.16 16.30 9.32
C GLY A 210 -5.37 16.73 10.15
N GLU A 211 -6.06 15.78 10.76
CA GLU A 211 -7.29 16.05 11.50
C GLU A 211 -7.06 16.68 12.87
N ASP A 212 -6.00 16.29 13.60
CA ASP A 212 -5.69 16.86 14.91
C ASP A 212 -5.51 18.38 14.84
N TYR A 213 -4.76 18.83 13.82
CA TYR A 213 -4.55 20.25 13.59
C TYR A 213 -5.81 20.93 13.02
N ASN A 214 -6.66 20.21 12.26
CA ASN A 214 -7.92 20.78 11.73
C ASN A 214 -8.83 21.14 12.90
N ILE A 215 -8.91 20.25 13.88
CA ILE A 215 -9.65 20.47 15.11
C ILE A 215 -9.10 21.68 15.86
N LEU A 216 -7.79 21.80 16.03
CA LEU A 216 -7.18 22.95 16.73
C LEU A 216 -7.53 24.29 16.06
N VAL A 217 -7.31 24.39 14.74
CA VAL A 217 -7.58 25.63 13.98
C VAL A 217 -9.07 25.93 13.97
N MET A 218 -9.92 24.94 13.67
CA MET A 218 -11.36 25.15 13.58
C MET A 218 -12.01 25.43 14.93
N SER A 219 -11.53 24.81 16.01
CA SER A 219 -11.98 25.10 17.36
C SER A 219 -11.66 26.56 17.72
N ARG A 220 -10.45 27.05 17.37
CA ARG A 220 -10.09 28.44 17.63
C ARG A 220 -10.90 29.42 16.76
N ILE A 221 -11.08 29.13 15.47
CA ILE A 221 -11.94 29.95 14.59
C ILE A 221 -13.35 30.03 15.17
N ARG A 222 -13.88 28.90 15.66
CA ARG A 222 -15.21 28.84 16.27
C ARG A 222 -15.31 29.68 17.54
N GLU A 223 -14.33 29.58 18.42
CA GLU A 223 -14.24 30.37 19.65
C GLU A 223 -14.27 31.86 19.33
N GLU A 224 -13.42 32.33 18.41
CA GLU A 224 -13.34 33.73 18.02
C GLU A 224 -14.60 34.21 17.28
N ALA A 225 -15.26 33.34 16.51
CA ALA A 225 -16.49 33.66 15.78
C ALA A 225 -17.71 33.93 16.68
N HIS A 226 -17.66 33.57 17.97
CA HIS A 226 -18.69 33.99 18.93
C HIS A 226 -18.58 35.46 19.31
N HIS A 227 -17.39 36.05 19.16
CA HIS A 227 -17.08 37.40 19.64
C HIS A 227 -16.78 38.38 18.51
N ARG A 228 -16.44 37.90 17.31
CA ARG A 228 -15.98 38.71 16.18
C ARG A 228 -16.66 38.32 14.87
N PRO A 229 -16.76 39.24 13.90
CA PRO A 229 -17.11 38.90 12.52
C PRO A 229 -16.21 37.78 11.98
N LEU A 230 -16.76 36.88 11.16
CA LEU A 230 -16.08 35.65 10.75
C LEU A 230 -14.70 35.88 10.13
N ARG A 231 -14.53 36.93 9.32
CA ARG A 231 -13.23 37.25 8.69
C ARG A 231 -12.16 37.61 9.73
N GLU A 232 -12.52 38.40 10.73
CA GLU A 232 -11.64 38.78 11.84
C GLU A 232 -11.37 37.60 12.78
N ALA A 233 -12.38 36.74 12.98
CA ALA A 233 -12.23 35.51 13.74
C ALA A 233 -11.22 34.56 13.09
N ILE A 234 -11.28 34.39 11.76
CA ILE A 234 -10.31 33.57 11.00
C ILE A 234 -8.90 34.14 11.13
N THR A 235 -8.69 35.43 10.88
CA THR A 235 -7.34 36.01 10.94
C THR A 235 -6.76 35.96 12.35
N THR A 236 -7.59 36.22 13.38
CA THR A 236 -7.12 36.14 14.77
C THR A 236 -6.78 34.72 15.17
N ALA A 237 -7.63 33.75 14.82
CA ALA A 237 -7.38 32.35 15.12
C ALA A 237 -6.10 31.85 14.44
N LEU A 238 -5.90 32.18 13.16
CA LEU A 238 -4.69 31.81 12.42
C LEU A 238 -3.43 32.46 13.01
N ASN A 239 -3.48 33.71 13.44
CA ASN A 239 -2.35 34.36 14.11
C ASN A 239 -2.02 33.70 15.45
N ALA A 240 -3.04 33.25 16.19
CA ALA A 240 -2.87 32.61 17.49
C ALA A 240 -2.36 31.16 17.40
N THR A 241 -2.87 30.36 16.45
CA THR A 241 -2.53 28.94 16.33
C THR A 241 -1.47 28.65 15.27
N GLY A 242 -1.23 29.59 14.35
CA GLY A 242 -0.38 29.38 13.18
C GLY A 242 1.07 29.05 13.53
N THR A 243 1.65 29.69 14.54
CA THR A 243 3.02 29.41 14.99
C THR A 243 3.16 28.00 15.59
N THR A 244 2.20 27.58 16.42
CA THR A 244 2.18 26.24 17.01
C THR A 244 1.97 25.17 15.95
N VAL A 245 1.01 25.36 15.05
CA VAL A 245 0.69 24.35 14.03
C VAL A 245 1.78 24.26 12.97
N THR A 246 2.31 25.39 12.51
CA THR A 246 3.38 25.40 11.50
C THR A 246 4.67 24.81 12.07
N SER A 247 5.02 25.11 13.33
CA SER A 247 6.22 24.53 13.96
C SER A 247 6.08 23.02 14.17
N ALA A 248 4.92 22.55 14.65
CA ALA A 248 4.64 21.12 14.78
C ALA A 248 4.67 20.39 13.43
N GLY A 249 4.01 20.95 12.41
CA GLY A 249 4.03 20.42 11.05
C GLY A 249 5.44 20.36 10.45
N LEU A 250 6.26 21.39 10.66
CA LEU A 250 7.63 21.43 10.16
C LEU A 250 8.53 20.40 10.86
N ILE A 251 8.45 20.27 12.19
CA ILE A 251 9.23 19.28 12.95
C ILE A 251 8.87 17.87 12.50
N LEU A 252 7.58 17.60 12.32
CA LEU A 252 7.11 16.30 11.89
C LEU A 252 7.51 16.00 10.45
N ALA A 253 7.33 16.96 9.53
CA ALA A 253 7.78 16.82 8.15
C ALA A 253 9.29 16.56 8.09
N ALA A 254 10.10 17.32 8.85
CA ALA A 254 11.54 17.12 8.92
C ALA A 254 11.88 15.71 9.44
N THR A 255 11.16 15.21 10.44
CA THR A 255 11.37 13.86 10.99
C THR A 255 11.13 12.78 9.93
N PHE A 256 10.03 12.87 9.18
CA PHE A 256 9.74 11.93 8.10
C PHE A 256 10.71 12.07 6.92
N LEU A 257 11.07 13.30 6.53
CA LEU A 257 12.06 13.53 5.48
C LEU A 257 13.43 12.97 5.86
N VAL A 258 13.88 13.19 7.11
CA VAL A 258 15.13 12.60 7.61
C VAL A 258 15.04 11.09 7.63
N ALA A 259 13.93 10.51 8.09
CA ALA A 259 13.73 9.06 8.03
C ALA A 259 13.80 8.53 6.58
N GLY A 260 13.22 9.25 5.63
CA GLY A 260 13.26 8.90 4.21
C GLY A 260 14.68 8.98 3.63
N LEU A 261 15.43 10.03 3.95
CA LEU A 261 16.78 10.24 3.43
C LEU A 261 17.84 9.35 4.10
N ALA A 262 17.67 9.05 5.40
CA ALA A 262 18.60 8.24 6.18
C ALA A 262 18.22 6.74 6.22
N GLY A 263 17.07 6.38 5.65
CA GLY A 263 16.55 5.01 5.67
C GLY A 263 17.39 4.05 4.80
N ASN A 264 17.76 2.90 5.35
CA ASN A 264 18.52 1.86 4.63
C ASN A 264 17.66 0.95 3.73
N SER A 265 16.38 1.29 3.52
CA SER A 265 15.48 0.50 2.68
C SER A 265 14.62 1.41 1.81
N ASP A 266 14.36 0.98 0.58
CA ASP A 266 13.50 1.70 -0.37
C ASP A 266 12.10 1.97 0.20
N GLN A 267 11.60 1.06 1.04
CA GLN A 267 10.33 1.21 1.72
C GLN A 267 10.33 2.41 2.68
N ILE A 268 11.34 2.54 3.55
CA ILE A 268 11.45 3.66 4.48
C ILE A 268 11.70 4.96 3.71
N HIS A 269 12.50 4.90 2.65
CA HIS A 269 12.76 6.04 1.78
C HIS A 269 11.45 6.60 1.19
N GLN A 270 10.68 5.75 0.50
CA GLN A 270 9.40 6.14 -0.07
C GLN A 270 8.45 6.70 1.01
N LEU A 271 8.29 5.98 2.12
CA LEU A 271 7.41 6.40 3.22
C LEU A 271 7.78 7.77 3.78
N GLY A 272 9.05 7.97 4.13
CA GLY A 272 9.51 9.19 4.77
C GLY A 272 9.37 10.41 3.87
N ILE A 273 9.77 10.29 2.59
CA ILE A 273 9.66 11.39 1.63
C ILE A 273 8.20 11.73 1.32
N SER A 274 7.36 10.72 1.05
CA SER A 274 5.96 10.94 0.71
C SER A 274 5.17 11.53 1.89
N ILE A 275 5.33 11.00 3.10
CA ILE A 275 4.65 11.56 4.28
C ILE A 275 5.16 12.97 4.56
N GLY A 276 6.49 13.19 4.51
CA GLY A 276 7.08 14.51 4.72
C GLY A 276 6.53 15.57 3.76
N ILE A 277 6.49 15.28 2.46
CA ILE A 277 5.89 16.16 1.45
C ILE A 277 4.40 16.38 1.72
N GLY A 278 3.65 15.32 2.04
CA GLY A 278 2.23 15.41 2.34
C GLY A 278 1.93 16.33 3.53
N VAL A 279 2.73 16.24 4.59
CA VAL A 279 2.62 17.10 5.77
C VAL A 279 2.96 18.55 5.45
N LEU A 280 4.00 18.81 4.64
CA LEU A 280 4.34 20.17 4.21
C LEU A 280 3.23 20.79 3.37
N LEU A 281 2.68 20.04 2.40
CA LEU A 281 1.56 20.49 1.57
C LEU A 281 0.34 20.80 2.43
N ASP A 282 0.02 19.91 3.37
CA ASP A 282 -1.10 20.09 4.26
C ASP A 282 -0.93 21.35 5.15
N THR A 283 0.25 21.50 5.74
CA THR A 283 0.57 22.61 6.65
C THR A 283 0.55 23.96 5.93
N PHE A 284 1.24 24.07 4.79
CA PHE A 284 1.48 25.36 4.14
C PHE A 284 0.41 25.74 3.10
N LEU A 285 -0.19 24.77 2.42
CA LEU A 285 -1.17 25.06 1.37
C LEU A 285 -2.59 24.80 1.87
N VAL A 286 -2.86 23.60 2.35
CA VAL A 286 -4.24 23.20 2.64
C VAL A 286 -4.77 23.94 3.88
N ARG A 287 -4.02 23.88 4.98
CA ARG A 287 -4.45 24.44 6.26
C ARG A 287 -4.34 25.96 6.34
N THR A 288 -3.33 26.53 5.70
CA THR A 288 -3.08 27.98 5.77
C THR A 288 -3.91 28.75 4.73
N LEU A 289 -4.22 28.12 3.58
CA LEU A 289 -4.93 28.79 2.48
C LEU A 289 -6.30 28.17 2.21
N LEU A 290 -6.36 26.87 1.91
CA LEU A 290 -7.58 26.22 1.42
C LEU A 290 -8.68 26.22 2.50
N VAL A 291 -8.38 25.72 3.70
CA VAL A 291 -9.35 25.59 4.80
C VAL A 291 -9.92 26.96 5.21
N PRO A 292 -9.10 27.99 5.50
CA PRO A 292 -9.62 29.33 5.84
C PRO A 292 -10.44 29.95 4.71
N SER A 293 -10.04 29.74 3.45
CA SER A 293 -10.78 30.24 2.29
C SER A 293 -12.15 29.58 2.18
N VAL A 294 -12.23 28.27 2.38
CA VAL A 294 -13.50 27.52 2.38
C VAL A 294 -14.39 27.99 3.52
N VAL A 295 -13.86 28.18 4.73
CA VAL A 295 -14.61 28.73 5.87
C VAL A 295 -15.16 30.12 5.54
N ALA A 296 -14.32 31.01 4.98
CA ALA A 296 -14.72 32.36 4.60
C ALA A 296 -15.81 32.38 3.52
N LEU A 297 -15.76 31.44 2.56
CA LEU A 297 -16.75 31.30 1.48
C LEU A 297 -18.08 30.72 2.00
N LEU A 298 -18.04 29.70 2.85
CA LEU A 298 -19.24 29.06 3.40
C LEU A 298 -19.93 29.94 4.45
N GLY A 299 -19.20 30.83 5.12
CA GLY A 299 -19.77 31.79 6.03
C GLY A 299 -20.54 31.11 7.17
N ARG A 300 -21.81 31.50 7.34
CA ARG A 300 -22.73 30.93 8.35
C ARG A 300 -23.01 29.44 8.18
N TRP A 301 -22.93 28.91 6.95
CA TRP A 301 -23.22 27.50 6.67
C TRP A 301 -22.19 26.57 7.31
N ASN A 302 -20.98 27.08 7.56
CA ASN A 302 -19.94 26.36 8.28
C ASN A 302 -20.40 25.85 9.65
N TRP A 303 -21.30 26.58 10.30
CA TRP A 303 -21.75 26.30 11.65
C TRP A 303 -23.10 25.59 11.71
N TRP A 304 -23.73 25.29 10.57
CA TRP A 304 -25.07 24.69 10.58
C TRP A 304 -25.01 23.26 11.15
N PRO A 305 -25.91 22.89 12.10
CA PRO A 305 -27.13 23.58 12.57
C PRO A 305 -27.00 24.37 13.89
N SER A 306 -25.78 24.65 14.35
CA SER A 306 -25.51 25.30 15.64
C SER A 306 -26.03 26.75 15.72
N ALA A 307 -26.08 27.30 16.95
CA ALA A 307 -26.59 28.66 17.21
C ALA A 307 -25.82 29.77 16.48
N LEU A 308 -24.52 29.56 16.21
CA LEU A 308 -23.68 30.45 15.40
C LEU A 308 -24.23 30.64 13.98
N ALA A 309 -24.89 29.63 13.39
CA ALA A 309 -25.51 29.76 12.08
C ALA A 309 -26.74 30.69 12.08
N ARG A 310 -27.33 30.95 13.27
CA ARG A 310 -28.54 31.78 13.44
C ARG A 310 -28.24 33.23 13.82
N GLN A 311 -27.04 33.54 14.32
CA GLN A 311 -26.65 34.89 14.71
C GLN A 311 -25.92 35.63 13.57
N GLN A 312 -26.66 36.34 12.70
CA GLN A 312 -26.37 37.73 12.33
C GLN A 312 -27.30 38.25 11.21
N ILE A 313 -28.25 39.12 11.61
CA ILE A 313 -28.54 40.38 10.91
C ILE A 313 -28.59 41.45 12.02
N ALA A 314 -27.43 41.95 12.45
CA ALA A 314 -27.38 43.31 12.98
C ALA A 314 -26.85 44.16 11.83
N THR A 315 -27.78 44.69 11.04
CA THR A 315 -27.51 45.73 10.05
C THR A 315 -26.69 46.82 10.74
N PRO A 316 -25.61 47.35 10.12
CA PRO A 316 -24.90 48.50 10.70
C PRO A 316 -25.94 49.59 10.94
N ALA A 317 -26.07 50.05 12.19
CA ALA A 317 -26.95 51.17 12.51
C ALA A 317 -26.56 52.33 11.58
N ALA A 318 -27.52 52.76 10.75
CA ALA A 318 -27.33 53.90 9.87
C ALA A 318 -26.83 55.07 10.71
N VAL A 319 -25.64 55.57 10.38
CA VAL A 319 -25.08 56.78 10.96
C VAL A 319 -26.12 57.87 10.79
N THR A 320 -26.77 58.23 11.89
CA THR A 320 -27.78 59.28 11.92
C THR A 320 -27.01 60.59 11.80
N THR A 321 -26.87 61.12 10.59
CA THR A 321 -26.39 62.47 10.37
C THR A 321 -27.42 63.42 10.97
N ALA A 322 -27.11 64.02 12.11
CA ALA A 322 -27.89 65.11 12.67
C ALA A 322 -27.87 66.30 11.69
N PRO A 323 -29.01 67.00 11.46
CA PRO A 323 -29.00 68.21 10.68
C PRO A 323 -28.30 69.32 11.48
N ALA A 324 -27.40 70.05 10.82
CA ALA A 324 -26.84 71.27 11.36
C ALA A 324 -27.90 72.38 11.33
N GLU A 325 -28.22 72.95 12.48
CA GLU A 325 -28.83 74.28 12.62
C GLU A 325 -27.74 75.35 12.68
#